data_AF-A0A2E6BPN3-F1
#
_entry.id   AF-A0A2E6BPN3-F1
#
_cell.length_a   1.000
_cell.length_b   1.000
_cell.length_c   1.000
_cell.angle_alpha   90.00
_cell.angle_beta   90.00
_cell.angle_gamma   90.00
#
_symmetry.space_group_name_H-M   'P 1'
#
loop_
_entity.id
_entity.type
_entity.pdbx_description
1 polymer ?
#
loop_
_entity_poly.entity_id
_entity_poly.type
_entity_poly.pdbx_seq_one_letter_code
_entity_poly.pdbx_strand_id
1 'polypeptide(L)'
;MNIKCPKCKTLFEIESQDLINSVKKFKCSVCGNLWLIEKKPIEKPEKSTFSIKKLLLLNVFIILIVLVCIFLFREELELTDSYWQNLFNFIDNLVPIE
;
A
#
# COMPACT_ATOMS: atom_id res chain seq x y z
N MET A 1 -28.74 4.03 1.33
CA MET A 1 -29.20 2.74 0.72
C MET A 1 -30.61 2.43 1.23
N ASN A 2 -31.48 1.82 0.43
CA ASN A 2 -32.86 1.56 0.84
C ASN A 2 -33.07 0.08 1.18
N ILE A 3 -33.60 -0.19 2.37
CA ILE A 3 -33.96 -1.54 2.82
C ILE A 3 -35.47 -1.70 2.80
N LYS A 4 -35.94 -2.78 2.17
CA LYS A 4 -37.36 -3.11 2.09
C LYS A 4 -37.72 -4.21 3.08
N CYS A 5 -38.76 -4.01 3.87
CA CYS A 5 -39.29 -5.06 4.73
C CYS A 5 -39.93 -6.18 3.86
N PRO A 6 -39.60 -7.47 4.07
CA PRO A 6 -40.15 -8.57 3.27
C PRO A 6 -41.64 -8.78 3.51
N LYS A 7 -42.15 -8.45 4.70
CA LYS A 7 -43.55 -8.69 5.10
C LYS A 7 -44.50 -7.57 4.65
N CYS A 8 -44.18 -6.33 4.99
CA CYS A 8 -45.07 -5.18 4.74
C CYS A 8 -44.64 -4.30 3.56
N LYS A 9 -43.51 -4.61 2.93
CA LYS A 9 -42.96 -3.89 1.77
C LYS A 9 -42.60 -2.41 2.01
N THR A 10 -42.66 -1.93 3.26
CA THR A 10 -42.18 -0.59 3.65
C THR A 10 -40.70 -0.44 3.32
N LEU A 11 -40.34 0.73 2.78
CA LEU A 11 -38.98 1.13 2.45
C LEU A 11 -38.42 2.00 3.56
N PHE A 12 -37.19 1.70 3.98
CA PHE A 12 -36.45 2.48 4.96
C PHE A 12 -35.16 2.99 4.31
N GLU A 13 -34.91 4.28 4.45
CA GLU A 13 -33.65 4.89 4.04
C GLU A 13 -32.64 4.76 5.18
N ILE A 14 -31.42 4.30 4.85
CA ILE A 14 -30.32 4.16 5.80
C ILE A 14 -29.17 5.04 5.34
N GLU A 15 -28.75 5.92 6.24
CA GLU A 15 -27.73 6.94 6.03
C GLU A 15 -26.31 6.34 5.95
N SER A 16 -25.97 5.33 6.74
CA SER A 16 -24.62 4.76 6.78
C SER A 16 -24.57 3.26 6.47
N GLN A 17 -23.67 2.90 5.55
CA GLN A 17 -23.41 1.51 5.18
C GLN A 17 -22.72 0.73 6.32
N ASP A 18 -21.99 1.41 7.19
CA ASP A 18 -21.28 0.79 8.32
C ASP A 18 -22.23 0.19 9.37
N LEU A 19 -23.40 0.81 9.57
CA LEU A 19 -24.45 0.24 10.41
C LEU A 19 -24.99 -1.06 9.82
N ILE A 20 -25.19 -1.13 8.50
CA ILE A 20 -25.65 -2.35 7.82
C ILE A 20 -24.59 -3.45 7.89
N ASN A 21 -23.32 -3.07 7.81
CA ASN A 21 -22.19 -4.01 7.89
C ASN A 21 -21.97 -4.56 9.31
N SER A 22 -22.42 -3.88 10.37
CA SER A 22 -22.31 -4.37 11.74
C SER A 22 -23.58 -5.12 12.21
N VAL A 23 -24.76 -4.72 11.73
CA VAL A 23 -26.05 -5.23 12.20
C VAL A 23 -26.47 -6.49 11.43
N LYS A 24 -26.70 -7.58 12.17
CA LYS A 24 -27.14 -8.88 11.62
C LYS A 24 -28.66 -9.03 11.53
N LYS A 25 -29.44 -8.24 12.27
CA LYS A 25 -30.90 -8.38 12.40
C LYS A 25 -31.60 -7.03 12.29
N PHE A 26 -32.67 -6.95 11.50
CA PHE A 26 -33.52 -5.77 11.39
C PHE A 26 -34.92 -6.06 11.95
N LYS A 27 -35.51 -5.08 12.62
CA LYS A 27 -36.91 -5.10 13.08
C LYS A 27 -37.69 -4.03 12.33
N CYS A 28 -38.77 -4.39 11.65
CA CYS A 28 -39.66 -3.42 11.04
C CYS A 28 -40.41 -2.65 12.13
N SER A 29 -40.36 -1.32 12.10
CA SER A 29 -41.16 -0.47 12.98
C SER A 29 -42.66 -0.56 12.72
N VAL A 30 -43.07 -0.82 11.47
CA VAL A 30 -44.48 -0.83 11.05
C VAL A 30 -45.19 -2.16 11.36
N CYS A 31 -44.56 -3.30 11.06
CA CYS A 31 -45.19 -4.61 11.20
C CYS A 31 -44.51 -5.54 12.22
N GLY A 32 -43.47 -5.06 12.90
CA GLY A 32 -42.72 -5.82 13.90
C GLY A 32 -41.89 -6.99 13.36
N ASN A 33 -41.89 -7.22 12.05
CA ASN A 33 -41.19 -8.36 11.46
C ASN A 33 -39.67 -8.27 11.67
N LEU A 34 -39.08 -9.36 12.13
CA LEU A 34 -37.64 -9.52 12.28
C LEU A 34 -37.09 -10.29 11.07
N TRP A 35 -36.05 -9.78 10.40
CA TRP A 35 -35.35 -10.53 9.37
C TRP A 35 -33.84 -10.34 9.46
N LEU A 36 -33.13 -11.35 8.98
CA LEU A 36 -31.68 -11.34 8.80
C LEU A 36 -31.39 -10.78 7.42
N ILE A 37 -30.43 -9.87 7.34
CA ILE A 37 -29.85 -9.54 6.03
C ILE A 37 -28.75 -10.55 5.81
N GLU A 38 -28.97 -11.44 4.85
CA GLU A 38 -27.92 -12.27 4.31
C GLU A 38 -26.93 -11.32 3.65
N LYS A 39 -25.80 -11.09 4.34
CA LYS A 39 -24.66 -10.44 3.71
C LYS A 39 -24.30 -11.30 2.51
N LYS A 40 -24.38 -10.75 1.30
CA LYS A 40 -23.47 -11.21 0.25
C LYS A 40 -22.08 -11.14 0.88
N PRO A 41 -21.28 -12.21 0.86
CA PRO A 41 -19.93 -12.15 1.39
C PRO A 41 -19.28 -10.96 0.68
N ILE A 42 -18.97 -9.92 1.43
CA ILE A 42 -18.10 -8.86 0.94
C ILE A 42 -16.84 -9.64 0.59
N GLU A 43 -16.58 -9.81 -0.70
CA GLU A 43 -15.32 -10.34 -1.19
C GLU A 43 -14.27 -9.50 -0.48
N LYS A 44 -13.62 -10.11 0.52
CA LYS A 44 -12.46 -9.49 1.14
C LYS A 44 -11.58 -9.09 -0.03
N PRO A 45 -11.08 -7.85 -0.10
CA PRO A 45 -10.14 -7.49 -1.15
C PRO A 45 -9.09 -8.59 -1.12
N GLU A 46 -8.98 -9.32 -2.23
CA GLU A 46 -8.00 -10.36 -2.41
C GLU A 46 -6.72 -9.76 -1.84
N LYS A 47 -6.20 -10.34 -0.77
CA LYS A 47 -4.84 -10.04 -0.36
C LYS A 47 -4.03 -10.51 -1.55
N SER A 48 -3.77 -9.60 -2.48
CA SER A 48 -2.87 -9.83 -3.58
C SER A 48 -1.66 -10.44 -2.90
N THR A 49 -1.39 -11.71 -3.16
CA THR A 49 -0.15 -12.34 -2.78
C THR A 49 0.90 -11.74 -3.69
N PHE A 50 1.09 -10.43 -3.55
CA PHE A 50 2.16 -9.67 -4.14
C PHE A 50 3.38 -10.43 -3.66
N SER A 51 3.98 -11.16 -4.60
CA SER A 51 4.81 -12.30 -4.25
C SER A 51 6.07 -11.73 -3.62
N ILE A 52 6.09 -11.64 -2.30
CA ILE A 52 7.18 -11.07 -1.49
C ILE A 52 8.51 -11.73 -1.93
N LYS A 53 8.46 -13.01 -2.30
CA LYS A 53 9.56 -13.77 -2.91
C LYS A 53 10.13 -13.11 -4.17
N LYS A 54 9.29 -12.61 -5.08
CA LYS A 54 9.72 -11.94 -6.32
C LYS A 54 10.38 -10.58 -6.03
N LEU A 55 9.87 -9.85 -5.04
CA LEU A 55 10.46 -8.57 -4.62
C LEU A 55 11.81 -8.78 -3.91
N LEU A 56 11.93 -9.81 -3.07
CA LEU A 56 13.19 -10.21 -2.46
C LEU A 56 14.23 -10.67 -3.51
N LEU A 57 13.82 -11.49 -4.48
CA LEU A 57 14.69 -11.93 -5.56
C LEU A 57 15.22 -10.75 -6.39
N LEU A 58 14.35 -9.78 -6.70
CA LEU A 58 14.73 -8.58 -7.44
C LEU A 58 15.79 -7.77 -6.71
N ASN A 59 15.60 -7.54 -5.40
CA ASN A 59 16.56 -6.77 -4.59
C ASN A 59 17.92 -7.47 -4.49
N VAL A 60 17.94 -8.79 -4.32
CA VAL A 60 19.19 -9.58 -4.32
C VAL A 60 19.91 -9.45 -5.66
N PHE A 61 19.17 -9.53 -6.77
CA PHE A 61 19.74 -9.39 -8.10
C PHE A 61 20.36 -8.00 -8.34
N ILE A 62 19.69 -6.94 -7.89
CA ILE A 62 20.22 -5.57 -7.97
C ILE A 62 21.54 -5.46 -7.19
N ILE A 63 21.59 -5.98 -5.96
CA ILE A 63 22.82 -5.95 -5.14
C ILE A 63 23.96 -6.68 -5.86
N LEU A 64 23.67 -7.83 -6.48
CA LEU A 64 24.66 -8.62 -7.20
C LEU A 64 25.19 -7.87 -8.43
N ILE A 65 24.32 -7.21 -9.19
CA ILE A 65 24.73 -6.36 -10.32
C ILE A 65 25.63 -5.22 -9.82
N VAL A 66 25.26 -4.55 -8.73
CA VAL A 66 26.07 -3.46 -8.17
C VAL A 66 27.47 -3.95 -7.80
N LEU A 67 27.58 -5.11 -7.14
CA LEU A 67 28.89 -5.71 -6.81
C LEU A 67 29.71 -6.03 -8.07
N VAL A 68 29.07 -6.55 -9.11
CA VAL A 68 29.74 -6.82 -10.40
C VAL A 68 30.20 -5.53 -11.06
N CYS A 69 29.38 -4.47 -11.06
CA CYS A 69 29.76 -3.16 -11.57
C CYS A 69 30.95 -2.59 -10.80
N ILE A 70 30.94 -2.64 -9.46
CA ILE A 70 32.07 -2.18 -8.64
C ILE A 70 33.34 -2.95 -8.99
N PHE A 71 33.24 -4.27 -9.22
CA PHE A 71 34.38 -5.09 -9.60
C PHE A 71 34.92 -4.74 -11.00
N LEU A 72 34.04 -4.58 -12.00
CA LEU A 72 34.44 -4.27 -13.38
C LEU A 72 34.99 -2.84 -13.54
N PHE A 73 34.40 -1.87 -12.83
CA PHE A 73 34.79 -0.46 -12.90
C PHE A 73 35.76 -0.06 -11.79
N ARG A 74 36.40 -1.02 -11.11
CA ARG A 74 37.26 -0.75 -9.96
C ARG A 74 38.33 0.32 -10.23
N GLU A 75 39.02 0.21 -11.37
CA GLU A 75 40.11 1.14 -11.73
C GLU A 75 39.57 2.55 -12.02
N GLU A 76 38.43 2.65 -12.71
CA GLU A 76 37.75 3.93 -12.99
C GLU A 76 37.16 4.56 -11.72
N LEU A 77 36.74 3.73 -10.75
CA LEU A 77 36.26 4.18 -9.44
C LEU A 77 37.40 4.77 -8.60
N GLU A 78 38.60 4.19 -8.64
CA GLU A 78 39.79 4.73 -7.97
C GLU A 78 40.17 6.11 -8.55
N LEU A 79 40.08 6.29 -9.87
CA LEU A 79 40.26 7.59 -10.52
C LEU A 79 39.16 8.58 -10.11
N THR A 80 37.91 8.14 -10.10
CA THR A 80 36.75 8.95 -9.72
C THR A 80 36.91 9.50 -8.30
N ASP A 81 37.38 8.69 -7.35
CA ASP A 81 37.61 9.10 -5.96
C ASP A 81 38.64 10.24 -5.86
N SER A 82 39.75 10.14 -6.61
CA SER A 82 40.76 11.22 -6.68
C SER A 82 40.19 12.52 -7.26
N TYR A 83 39.36 12.44 -8.31
CA TYR A 83 38.71 13.63 -8.87
C TYR A 83 37.70 14.26 -7.92
N TRP A 84 36.92 13.47 -7.19
CA TRP A 84 36.01 13.97 -6.15
C TRP A 84 36.75 14.63 -5.01
N GLN A 85 37.87 14.06 -4.58
CA GLN A 85 38.71 14.64 -3.53
C GLN A 85 39.30 15.99 -3.97
N ASN A 86 39.77 16.08 -5.21
CA ASN A 86 40.26 17.34 -5.78
C ASN A 86 39.15 18.38 -5.93
N LEU A 87 37.95 17.98 -6.33
CA LEU A 87 36.78 18.86 -6.40
C LEU A 87 36.36 19.35 -5.01
N PHE A 88 36.34 18.45 -4.02
CA PHE A 88 36.03 18.80 -2.65
C PHE A 88 37.04 19.81 -2.11
N ASN A 89 38.34 19.55 -2.28
CA ASN A 89 39.40 20.49 -1.88
C ASN A 89 39.29 21.84 -2.61
N PHE A 90 38.89 21.84 -3.89
CA PHE A 90 38.65 23.08 -4.63
C PHE A 90 37.50 23.89 -4.04
N ILE A 91 36.38 23.23 -3.70
CA ILE A 91 35.24 23.87 -3.05
C ILE A 91 35.60 24.38 -1.65
N ASP A 92 36.32 23.58 -0.86
CA ASP A 92 36.73 23.94 0.50
C ASP A 92 37.65 25.17 0.50
N ASN A 93 38.58 25.24 -0.46
CA ASN A 93 39.44 26.41 -0.67
C ASN A 93 38.71 27.65 -1.21
N LEU A 94 37.49 27.50 -1.76
CA LEU A 94 36.66 28.61 -2.23
C LEU A 94 35.77 29.19 -1.13
N VAL A 95 35.57 28.47 -0.02
CA VAL A 95 34.87 29.01 1.14
C VAL A 95 35.86 29.90 1.90
N PRO A 96 35.70 31.24 1.89
CA PRO A 96 36.57 32.09 2.68
C PRO A 96 36.39 31.73 4.15
N ILE A 97 37.50 31.39 4.81
CA ILE A 97 37.56 31.21 6.26
C ILE A 97 37.47 32.63 6.85
N GLU A 98 36.34 32.96 7.49
CA GLU A 98 36.20 34.17 8.31
C GLU A 98 37.07 34.13 9.57
#